data_AF-A0A3B0B2Y3-F1
#
_entry.id   AF-A0A3B0B2Y3-F1
#
_cell.length_a   1.000
_cell.length_b   1.000
_cell.length_c   1.000
_cell.angle_alpha   90.00
_cell.angle_beta   90.00
_cell.angle_gamma   90.00
#
_symmetry.space_group_name_H-M   'P 1'
#
loop_
_entity.id
_entity.type
_entity.pdbx_description
1 polymer ?
#
loop_
_entity_poly.entity_id
_entity_poly.type
_entity_poly.pdbx_seq_one_letter_code
_entity_poly.pdbx_strand_id
1 'polypeptide(L)'
;MDGPVLSGGVIVLVAVLLWMLYLLPSWRGRYQYDAAERNAVRLNQALRVLAETSETPGEVRVELNARTALAQQKLAKRVQSEREAAELEKLREELAATRADPVIRRARARRRIRMVSTVALLLGVAAAGLGVWQLLAFGSQVLVWLGAVVVMVSGLTLQRMAAVAQRAARRPRLAEQTTPERIAPELHDQGPATWTPRPLPEPLVSVAGSRAQSARAEIEAQEERRKAARLEGLRARAEEMAPPAPAKLPAAASPYAQMGFVDDAEIEAHVREMLSRRAAG
;
A
#
# COMPACT_ATOMS: atom_id res chain seq x y z
N MET A 1 69.47 -3.54 -19.20
CA MET A 1 68.71 -3.78 -20.46
C MET A 1 67.25 -3.79 -20.08
N ASP A 2 66.75 -2.59 -19.81
CA ASP A 2 65.57 -2.37 -18.97
C ASP A 2 64.38 -2.16 -19.90
N GLY A 3 63.73 -3.28 -20.21
CA GLY A 3 62.70 -3.36 -21.23
C GLY A 3 61.42 -2.58 -20.87
N PRO A 4 60.79 -1.89 -21.83
CA PRO A 4 59.47 -1.22 -21.71
C PRO A 4 58.33 -2.12 -21.21
N VAL A 5 58.56 -3.42 -21.13
CA VAL A 5 57.61 -4.45 -20.68
C VAL A 5 57.18 -4.29 -19.21
N LEU A 6 58.02 -3.70 -18.33
CA LEU A 6 57.61 -3.43 -16.94
C LEU A 6 56.61 -2.26 -16.83
N SER A 7 56.64 -1.25 -17.70
CA SER A 7 55.68 -0.15 -17.66
C SER A 7 54.35 -0.52 -18.32
N GLY A 8 54.39 -1.36 -19.37
CA GLY A 8 53.20 -1.78 -20.11
C GLY A 8 52.16 -2.51 -19.26
N GLY A 9 52.58 -3.40 -18.36
CA GLY A 9 51.66 -4.14 -17.48
C GLY A 9 50.90 -3.24 -16.49
N VAL A 10 51.59 -2.25 -15.91
CA VAL A 10 50.97 -1.25 -15.02
C VAL A 10 50.00 -0.37 -15.79
N ILE A 11 50.36 0.06 -17.01
CA ILE A 11 49.50 0.88 -17.86
C ILE A 11 48.22 0.13 -18.25
N VAL A 12 48.32 -1.15 -18.61
CA VAL A 12 47.15 -1.98 -18.95
C VAL A 12 46.25 -2.18 -17.73
N LEU A 13 46.83 -2.43 -16.55
CA LEU A 13 46.06 -2.61 -15.32
C LEU A 13 45.33 -1.31 -14.94
N VAL A 14 46.03 -0.17 -15.01
CA VAL A 14 45.42 1.16 -14.80
C VAL A 14 44.32 1.41 -15.81
N ALA A 15 44.55 1.11 -17.10
CA ALA A 15 43.56 1.29 -18.15
C ALA A 15 42.30 0.44 -17.94
N VAL A 16 42.46 -0.83 -17.53
CA VAL A 16 41.32 -1.71 -17.20
C VAL A 16 40.56 -1.19 -15.98
N LEU A 17 41.27 -0.75 -14.94
CA LEU A 17 40.67 -0.17 -13.73
C LEU A 17 39.87 1.09 -14.05
N LEU A 18 40.45 1.99 -14.86
CA LEU A 18 39.81 3.21 -15.34
C LEU A 18 38.59 2.90 -16.21
N TRP A 19 38.71 1.92 -17.11
CA TRP A 19 37.60 1.47 -17.94
C TRP A 19 36.46 0.92 -17.09
N MET A 20 36.77 0.13 -16.06
CA MET A 20 35.78 -0.43 -15.15
C MET A 20 35.13 0.64 -14.26
N LEU A 21 35.91 1.60 -13.78
CA LEU A 21 35.45 2.76 -13.02
C LEU A 21 34.52 3.63 -13.86
N TYR A 22 34.79 3.74 -15.16
CA TYR A 22 33.93 4.44 -16.12
C TYR A 22 32.66 3.64 -16.46
N LEU A 23 32.77 2.32 -16.63
CA LEU A 23 31.66 1.50 -17.11
C LEU A 23 30.62 1.20 -16.00
N LEU A 24 31.04 0.99 -14.75
CA LEU A 24 30.13 0.65 -13.64
C LEU A 24 29.04 1.72 -13.39
N PRO A 25 29.37 3.04 -13.33
CA PRO A 25 28.38 4.09 -13.17
C PRO A 25 27.50 4.26 -14.41
N SER A 26 28.06 4.10 -15.62
CA SER A 26 27.32 4.31 -16.87
C SER A 26 26.19 3.28 -17.07
N TRP A 27 26.32 2.07 -16.52
CA TRP A 27 25.26 1.07 -16.53
C TRP A 27 24.10 1.40 -15.57
N ARG A 28 24.40 2.17 -14.51
CA ARG A 28 23.40 2.61 -13.54
C ARG A 28 22.50 3.73 -14.08
N GLY A 29 23.03 4.58 -14.96
CA GLY A 29 22.24 5.63 -15.62
C GLY A 29 21.09 5.05 -16.44
N ARG A 30 21.37 4.01 -17.25
CA ARG A 30 20.44 3.32 -18.18
C ARG A 30 19.11 2.94 -17.52
N TYR A 31 19.17 2.37 -16.32
CA TYR A 31 17.97 1.97 -15.56
C TYR A 31 17.26 3.12 -14.85
N GLN A 32 17.94 4.26 -14.65
CA GLN A 32 17.31 5.47 -14.11
C GLN A 32 16.62 6.27 -15.21
N TYR A 33 17.10 6.21 -16.46
CA TYR A 33 16.44 6.83 -17.61
C TYR A 33 15.03 6.26 -17.84
N ASP A 34 14.84 4.94 -17.78
CA ASP A 34 13.50 4.32 -17.90
C ASP A 34 12.49 4.80 -16.84
N ALA A 35 12.97 5.13 -15.64
CA ALA A 35 12.14 5.66 -14.55
C ALA A 35 11.88 7.16 -14.70
N ALA A 36 12.88 7.90 -15.20
CA ALA A 36 12.78 9.33 -15.46
C ALA A 36 11.87 9.62 -16.67
N GLU A 37 11.92 8.81 -17.73
CA GLU A 37 11.05 8.93 -18.90
C GLU A 37 9.58 8.79 -18.53
N ARG A 38 9.22 7.78 -17.74
CA ARG A 38 7.83 7.61 -17.29
C ARG A 38 7.37 8.75 -16.38
N ASN A 39 8.28 9.35 -15.62
CA ASN A 39 7.97 10.51 -14.77
C ASN A 39 7.77 11.77 -15.63
N ALA A 40 8.60 11.96 -16.67
CA ALA A 40 8.46 13.04 -17.63
C ALA A 40 7.16 12.92 -18.45
N VAL A 41 6.77 11.71 -18.88
CA VAL A 41 5.49 11.46 -19.58
C VAL A 41 4.30 11.81 -18.69
N ARG A 42 4.32 11.41 -17.41
CA ARG A 42 3.26 11.75 -16.45
C ARG A 42 3.17 13.25 -16.19
N LEU A 43 4.32 13.93 -16.11
CA LEU A 43 4.36 15.38 -15.90
C LEU A 43 3.80 16.12 -17.13
N ASN A 44 4.20 15.73 -18.35
CA ASN A 44 3.67 16.31 -19.58
C ASN A 44 2.17 16.02 -19.76
N GLN A 45 1.70 14.84 -19.35
CA GLN A 45 0.29 14.51 -19.37
C GLN A 45 -0.49 15.30 -18.31
N ALA A 46 0.07 15.51 -17.11
CA ALA A 46 -0.53 16.34 -16.08
C ALA A 46 -0.59 17.82 -16.50
N LEU A 47 0.45 18.35 -17.13
CA LEU A 47 0.47 19.70 -17.69
C LEU A 47 -0.54 19.86 -18.82
N ARG A 48 -0.69 18.85 -19.67
CA ARG A 48 -1.68 18.86 -20.76
C ARG A 48 -3.11 18.82 -20.24
N VAL A 49 -3.38 17.97 -19.25
CA VAL A 49 -4.69 17.94 -18.58
C VAL A 49 -4.97 19.26 -17.86
N LEU A 50 -3.97 19.87 -17.21
CA LEU A 50 -4.12 21.19 -16.59
C LEU A 50 -4.46 22.27 -17.62
N ALA A 51 -3.80 22.25 -18.78
CA ALA A 51 -4.06 23.16 -19.88
C ALA A 51 -5.48 22.95 -20.47
N GLU A 52 -5.88 21.69 -20.67
CA GLU A 52 -7.23 21.32 -21.15
C GLU A 52 -8.33 21.66 -20.13
N THR A 53 -8.04 21.68 -18.82
CA THR A 53 -8.99 22.12 -17.78
C THR A 53 -9.02 23.64 -17.53
N SER A 54 -8.22 24.44 -18.25
CA SER A 54 -8.20 25.90 -18.10
C SER A 54 -9.08 26.66 -19.09
N GLU A 55 -9.75 25.97 -20.02
CA GLU A 55 -10.73 26.56 -20.93
C GLU A 55 -12.08 26.72 -20.17
N THR A 56 -12.41 27.98 -19.88
CA THR A 56 -13.34 28.46 -18.84
C THR A 56 -14.83 28.30 -19.17
N PRO A 57 -15.69 27.90 -18.21
CA PRO A 57 -17.14 28.06 -18.34
C PRO A 57 -17.64 29.38 -17.74
N GLY A 58 -18.33 30.16 -18.58
CA GLY A 58 -19.52 30.93 -18.21
C GLY A 58 -19.34 32.17 -17.36
N GLU A 59 -18.87 33.26 -17.99
CA GLU A 59 -19.28 34.61 -17.61
C GLU A 59 -20.82 34.70 -17.60
N VAL A 60 -21.39 35.67 -16.84
CA VAL A 60 -22.80 36.14 -16.86
C VAL A 60 -23.68 35.91 -15.60
N ARG A 61 -23.23 35.35 -14.46
CA ARG A 61 -24.10 35.30 -13.24
C ARG A 61 -23.46 35.59 -11.86
N VAL A 62 -22.50 36.52 -11.77
CA VAL A 62 -21.65 36.65 -10.55
C VAL A 62 -21.85 37.95 -9.73
N GLU A 63 -22.59 38.95 -10.19
CA GLU A 63 -22.53 40.25 -9.51
C GLU A 63 -23.26 40.33 -8.15
N LEU A 64 -24.18 39.41 -7.84
CA LEU A 64 -24.78 39.31 -6.49
C LEU A 64 -24.21 38.18 -5.60
N ASN A 65 -23.40 37.28 -6.18
CA ASN A 65 -22.81 36.15 -5.45
C ASN A 65 -21.33 36.34 -5.12
N ALA A 66 -20.66 37.41 -5.56
CA ALA A 66 -19.21 37.54 -5.42
C ALA A 66 -18.71 37.46 -3.97
N ARG A 67 -19.41 38.05 -2.99
CA ARG A 67 -18.98 38.02 -1.58
C ARG A 67 -19.21 36.66 -0.91
N THR A 68 -20.34 36.02 -1.18
CA THR A 68 -20.66 34.68 -0.64
C THR A 68 -19.89 33.58 -1.37
N ALA A 69 -19.67 33.72 -2.68
CA ALA A 69 -18.85 32.83 -3.49
C ALA A 69 -17.38 32.87 -3.09
N LEU A 70 -16.82 34.04 -2.73
CA LEU A 70 -15.44 34.12 -2.21
C LEU A 70 -15.30 33.42 -0.85
N ALA A 71 -16.31 33.52 0.02
CA ALA A 71 -16.32 32.79 1.30
C ALA A 71 -16.44 31.28 1.09
N GLN A 72 -17.32 30.83 0.20
CA GLN A 72 -17.47 29.42 -0.17
C GLN A 72 -16.24 28.88 -0.91
N GLN A 73 -15.59 29.68 -1.75
CA GLN A 73 -14.35 29.31 -2.44
C GLN A 73 -13.18 29.17 -1.45
N LYS A 74 -13.09 30.06 -0.44
CA LYS A 74 -12.09 29.92 0.63
C LYS A 74 -12.32 28.66 1.46
N LEU A 75 -13.57 28.34 1.78
CA LEU A 75 -13.92 27.08 2.47
C LEU A 75 -13.63 25.85 1.60
N ALA A 76 -13.98 25.88 0.32
CA ALA A 76 -13.68 24.79 -0.61
C ALA A 76 -12.17 24.56 -0.77
N LYS A 77 -11.37 25.63 -0.88
CA LYS A 77 -9.90 25.53 -0.91
C LYS A 77 -9.32 24.96 0.38
N ARG A 78 -9.85 25.34 1.55
CA ARG A 78 -9.42 24.76 2.84
C ARG A 78 -9.73 23.27 2.91
N VAL A 79 -10.95 22.86 2.56
CA VAL A 79 -11.35 21.45 2.54
C VAL A 79 -10.53 20.65 1.52
N GLN A 80 -10.21 21.22 0.36
CA GLN A 80 -9.30 20.59 -0.61
C GLN A 80 -7.89 20.44 -0.03
N SER A 81 -7.32 21.48 0.58
CA SER A 81 -5.98 21.41 1.18
C SER A 81 -5.90 20.42 2.34
N GLU A 82 -6.96 20.29 3.14
CA GLU A 82 -7.05 19.31 4.22
C GLU A 82 -7.15 17.87 3.67
N ARG A 83 -7.91 17.67 2.59
CA ARG A 83 -7.98 16.37 1.90
C ARG A 83 -6.64 16.00 1.27
N GLU A 84 -5.99 16.93 0.59
CA GLU A 84 -4.66 16.72 0.01
C GLU A 84 -3.62 16.41 1.09
N ALA A 85 -3.65 17.12 2.23
CA ALA A 85 -2.78 16.83 3.36
C ALA A 85 -3.04 15.42 3.92
N ALA A 86 -4.30 15.03 4.11
CA ALA A 86 -4.67 13.69 4.59
C ALA A 86 -4.31 12.58 3.59
N GLU A 87 -4.41 12.82 2.28
CA GLU A 87 -3.97 11.90 1.24
C GLU A 87 -2.45 11.76 1.20
N LEU A 88 -1.72 12.86 1.36
CA LEU A 88 -0.26 12.84 1.46
C LEU A 88 0.23 12.10 2.71
N GLU A 89 -0.48 12.24 3.84
CA GLU A 89 -0.19 11.48 5.06
C GLU A 89 -0.44 9.99 4.86
N LYS A 90 -1.57 9.59 4.28
CA LYS A 90 -1.85 8.19 3.94
C LYS A 90 -0.81 7.60 2.99
N LEU A 91 -0.43 8.33 1.94
CA LEU A 91 0.63 7.91 1.02
C LEU A 91 1.97 7.78 1.73
N ARG A 92 2.28 8.66 2.69
CA ARG A 92 3.50 8.55 3.52
C ARG A 92 3.45 7.33 4.43
N GLU A 93 2.30 7.03 5.03
CA GLU A 93 2.08 5.83 5.84
C GLU A 93 2.19 4.55 5.01
N GLU A 94 1.59 4.51 3.82
CA GLU A 94 1.70 3.40 2.87
C GLU A 94 3.14 3.21 2.39
N LEU A 95 3.85 4.30 2.10
CA LEU A 95 5.28 4.25 1.76
C LEU A 95 6.13 3.83 2.96
N ALA A 96 5.78 4.24 4.19
CA ALA A 96 6.46 3.82 5.40
C ALA A 96 6.22 2.33 5.67
N ALA A 97 4.99 1.83 5.50
CA ALA A 97 4.62 0.42 5.59
C ALA A 97 5.35 -0.41 4.52
N THR A 98 5.38 0.07 3.28
CA THR A 98 6.12 -0.57 2.17
C THR A 98 7.64 -0.54 2.39
N ARG A 99 8.18 0.52 3.00
CA ARG A 99 9.60 0.60 3.39
C ARG A 99 9.92 -0.27 4.61
N ALA A 100 8.96 -0.44 5.52
CA ALA A 100 9.05 -1.31 6.68
C ALA A 100 8.97 -2.79 6.28
N ASP A 101 8.44 -3.10 5.10
CA ASP A 101 8.39 -4.46 4.57
C ASP A 101 9.82 -5.08 4.54
N PRO A 102 10.07 -6.10 5.38
CA PRO A 102 11.39 -6.70 5.53
C PRO A 102 11.87 -7.33 4.21
N VAL A 103 10.97 -7.71 3.31
CA VAL A 103 11.31 -8.32 2.02
C VAL A 103 12.03 -7.32 1.10
N ILE A 104 11.52 -6.09 1.01
CA ILE A 104 12.08 -5.03 0.16
C ILE A 104 13.41 -4.54 0.71
N ARG A 105 13.52 -4.38 2.04
CA ARG A 105 14.79 -4.02 2.70
C ARG A 105 15.87 -5.08 2.46
N ARG A 106 15.54 -6.36 2.64
CA ARG A 106 16.46 -7.48 2.39
C ARG A 106 16.86 -7.57 0.92
N ALA A 107 15.95 -7.29 -0.01
CA ALA A 107 16.27 -7.26 -1.44
C ALA A 107 17.26 -6.14 -1.80
N ARG A 108 17.05 -4.92 -1.30
CA ARG A 108 17.97 -3.79 -1.52
C ARG A 108 19.33 -4.00 -0.85
N ALA A 109 19.36 -4.51 0.38
CA ALA A 109 20.59 -4.83 1.08
C ALA A 109 21.42 -5.88 0.31
N ARG A 110 20.77 -6.93 -0.21
CA ARG A 110 21.42 -7.94 -1.05
C ARG A 110 22.03 -7.36 -2.32
N ARG A 111 21.32 -6.45 -3.01
CA ARG A 111 21.85 -5.77 -4.20
C ARG A 111 23.09 -4.92 -3.87
N ARG A 112 23.06 -4.17 -2.76
CA ARG A 112 24.20 -3.36 -2.31
C ARG A 112 25.41 -4.20 -1.95
N ILE A 113 25.22 -5.25 -1.14
CA ILE A 113 26.32 -6.15 -0.73
C ILE A 113 26.92 -6.86 -1.95
N ARG A 114 26.09 -7.27 -2.93
CA ARG A 114 26.60 -7.85 -4.18
C ARG A 114 27.47 -6.86 -4.95
N MET A 115 27.04 -5.61 -5.10
CA MET A 115 27.84 -4.56 -5.77
C MET A 115 29.16 -4.30 -5.06
N VAL A 116 29.13 -4.13 -3.73
CA VAL A 116 30.34 -3.90 -2.93
C VAL A 116 31.29 -5.08 -3.04
N SER A 117 30.77 -6.32 -2.97
CA SER A 117 31.60 -7.53 -3.10
C SER A 117 32.17 -7.69 -4.52
N THR A 118 31.42 -7.34 -5.57
CA THR A 118 31.97 -7.37 -6.94
C THR A 118 33.05 -6.33 -7.15
N VAL A 119 32.88 -5.12 -6.62
CA VAL A 119 33.89 -4.06 -6.71
C VAL A 119 35.13 -4.43 -5.90
N ALA A 120 34.95 -4.94 -4.68
CA ALA A 120 36.04 -5.40 -3.82
C ALA A 120 36.80 -6.58 -4.47
N LEU A 121 36.11 -7.53 -5.11
CA LEU A 121 36.76 -8.63 -5.84
C LEU A 121 37.66 -8.09 -6.96
N LEU A 122 37.16 -7.14 -7.76
CA LEU A 122 37.89 -6.59 -8.89
C LEU A 122 39.10 -5.77 -8.44
N LEU A 123 38.94 -4.97 -7.37
CA LEU A 123 40.06 -4.28 -6.72
C LEU A 123 41.08 -5.25 -6.13
N GLY A 124 40.63 -6.34 -5.51
CA GLY A 124 41.50 -7.38 -4.96
C GLY A 124 42.31 -8.08 -6.04
N VAL A 125 41.71 -8.42 -7.19
CA VAL A 125 42.41 -9.02 -8.34
C VAL A 125 43.44 -8.04 -8.91
N ALA A 126 43.09 -6.77 -9.06
CA ALA A 126 44.02 -5.74 -9.50
C ALA A 126 45.20 -5.58 -8.51
N ALA A 127 44.93 -5.55 -7.20
CA ALA A 127 45.96 -5.47 -6.18
C ALA A 127 46.86 -6.72 -6.15
N ALA A 128 46.30 -7.92 -6.34
CA ALA A 128 47.07 -9.15 -6.44
C ALA A 128 47.98 -9.16 -7.69
N GLY A 129 47.48 -8.71 -8.84
CA GLY A 129 48.26 -8.56 -10.07
C GLY A 129 49.41 -7.57 -9.90
N LEU A 130 49.15 -6.40 -9.29
CA LEU A 130 50.19 -5.44 -8.92
C LEU A 130 51.18 -6.02 -7.90
N GLY A 131 50.70 -6.83 -6.96
CA GLY A 131 51.54 -7.51 -5.98
C GLY A 131 52.48 -8.53 -6.61
N VAL A 132 52.03 -9.31 -7.60
CA VAL A 132 52.90 -10.27 -8.31
C VAL A 132 53.99 -9.54 -9.09
N TRP A 133 53.65 -8.41 -9.71
CA TRP A 133 54.64 -7.55 -10.34
C TRP A 133 55.63 -6.95 -9.33
N GLN A 134 55.14 -6.45 -8.19
CA GLN A 134 55.99 -5.93 -7.10
C GLN A 134 56.92 -7.01 -6.54
N LEU A 135 56.44 -8.24 -6.41
CA LEU A 135 57.22 -9.38 -5.93
C LEU A 135 58.40 -9.67 -6.87
N LEU A 136 58.16 -9.60 -8.18
CA LEU A 136 59.20 -9.82 -9.20
C LEU A 136 60.20 -8.65 -9.28
N ALA A 137 59.74 -7.42 -9.08
CA ALA A 137 60.58 -6.23 -9.21
C ALA A 137 61.34 -5.85 -7.93
N PHE A 138 60.73 -6.05 -6.75
CA PHE A 138 61.21 -5.54 -5.46
C PHE A 138 61.25 -6.60 -4.35
N GLY A 139 60.82 -7.84 -4.62
CA GLY A 139 60.82 -8.94 -3.63
C GLY A 139 59.75 -8.86 -2.54
N SER A 140 58.89 -7.83 -2.56
CA SER A 140 57.85 -7.62 -1.54
C SER A 140 56.59 -8.45 -1.83
N GLN A 141 56.10 -9.16 -0.81
CA GLN A 141 54.93 -10.06 -0.89
C GLN A 141 53.65 -9.46 -0.30
N VAL A 142 53.73 -8.27 0.32
CA VAL A 142 52.63 -7.71 1.14
C VAL A 142 51.37 -7.47 0.30
N LEU A 143 51.51 -6.94 -0.91
CA LEU A 143 50.39 -6.66 -1.80
C LEU A 143 49.74 -7.93 -2.36
N VAL A 144 50.52 -9.01 -2.55
CA VAL A 144 49.99 -10.32 -2.99
C VAL A 144 49.08 -10.90 -1.93
N TRP A 145 49.53 -10.92 -0.67
CA TRP A 145 48.73 -11.42 0.44
C TRP A 145 47.49 -10.57 0.70
N LEU A 146 47.62 -9.24 0.67
CA LEU A 146 46.49 -8.34 0.86
C LEU A 146 45.43 -8.50 -0.25
N GLY A 147 45.85 -8.55 -1.52
CA GLY A 147 44.98 -8.78 -2.66
C GLY A 147 44.30 -10.15 -2.59
N ALA A 148 45.05 -11.20 -2.26
CA ALA A 148 44.53 -12.56 -2.12
C ALA A 148 43.45 -12.68 -1.04
N VAL A 149 43.63 -12.04 0.12
CA VAL A 149 42.63 -12.01 1.20
C VAL A 149 41.34 -11.32 0.74
N VAL A 150 41.46 -10.16 0.08
CA VAL A 150 40.30 -9.41 -0.43
C VAL A 150 39.54 -10.21 -1.50
N VAL A 151 40.26 -10.89 -2.40
CA VAL A 151 39.67 -11.78 -3.42
C VAL A 151 38.96 -12.95 -2.78
N MET A 152 39.58 -13.60 -1.80
CA MET A 152 39.01 -14.75 -1.11
C MET A 152 37.70 -14.39 -0.38
N VAL A 153 37.71 -13.31 0.42
CA VAL A 153 36.54 -12.85 1.16
C VAL A 153 35.40 -12.46 0.20
N SER A 154 35.72 -11.67 -0.83
CA SER A 154 34.72 -11.21 -1.81
C SER A 154 34.18 -12.34 -2.68
N GLY A 155 35.01 -13.34 -3.00
CA GLY A 155 34.59 -14.55 -3.71
C GLY A 155 33.64 -15.40 -2.87
N LEU A 156 33.96 -15.59 -1.58
CA LEU A 156 33.14 -16.39 -0.67
C LEU A 156 31.74 -15.76 -0.45
N THR A 157 31.66 -14.43 -0.34
CA THR A 157 30.38 -13.71 -0.21
C THR A 157 29.52 -13.86 -1.47
N LEU A 158 30.12 -13.73 -2.66
CA LEU A 158 29.43 -13.90 -3.93
C LEU A 158 28.97 -15.34 -4.14
N GLN A 159 29.78 -16.33 -3.79
CA GLN A 159 29.43 -17.76 -3.87
C GLN A 159 28.26 -18.09 -2.94
N ARG A 160 28.29 -17.62 -1.68
CA ARG A 160 27.16 -17.81 -0.75
C ARG A 160 25.88 -17.15 -1.27
N MET A 161 25.98 -15.96 -1.84
CA MET A 161 24.82 -15.29 -2.46
C MET A 161 24.28 -16.05 -3.67
N ALA A 162 25.15 -16.56 -4.54
CA ALA A 162 24.76 -17.39 -5.68
C ALA A 162 24.06 -18.67 -5.24
N ALA A 163 24.58 -19.34 -4.20
CA ALA A 163 23.97 -20.55 -3.63
C ALA A 163 22.60 -20.28 -3.02
N VAL A 164 22.38 -19.12 -2.37
CA VAL A 164 21.07 -18.72 -1.85
C VAL A 164 20.11 -18.36 -2.98
N ALA A 165 20.58 -17.67 -4.02
CA ALA A 165 19.76 -17.35 -5.19
C ALA A 165 19.32 -18.61 -5.95
N GLN A 166 20.24 -19.55 -6.15
CA GLN A 166 19.98 -20.88 -6.72
C GLN A 166 18.97 -21.66 -5.86
N ARG A 167 19.15 -21.70 -4.54
CA ARG A 167 18.20 -22.35 -3.63
C ARG A 167 16.82 -21.68 -3.61
N ALA A 168 16.76 -20.36 -3.70
CA ALA A 168 15.50 -19.63 -3.79
C ALA A 168 14.79 -19.86 -5.13
N ALA A 169 15.54 -19.97 -6.23
CA ALA A 169 14.99 -20.29 -7.55
C ALA A 169 14.57 -21.76 -7.69
N ARG A 170 15.30 -22.68 -7.05
CA ARG A 170 14.98 -24.11 -6.96
C ARG A 170 13.91 -24.44 -5.93
N ARG A 171 13.56 -23.50 -5.05
CA ARG A 171 12.40 -23.68 -4.17
C ARG A 171 11.23 -23.93 -5.11
N PRO A 172 10.62 -25.12 -5.10
CA PRO A 172 9.62 -25.46 -6.08
C PRO A 172 8.56 -24.38 -5.99
N ARG A 173 8.42 -23.58 -7.07
CA ARG A 173 7.13 -23.00 -7.37
C ARG A 173 6.23 -24.22 -7.37
N LEU A 174 5.39 -24.35 -6.32
CA LEU A 174 4.32 -25.35 -6.27
C LEU A 174 3.80 -25.42 -7.69
N ALA A 175 4.05 -26.55 -8.34
CA ALA A 175 3.92 -26.72 -9.77
C ALA A 175 2.68 -25.94 -10.20
N GLU A 176 2.90 -24.88 -10.98
CA GLU A 176 1.81 -24.23 -11.68
C GLU A 176 1.16 -25.38 -12.42
N GLN A 177 0.03 -25.86 -11.86
CA GLN A 177 -0.65 -27.04 -12.34
C GLN A 177 -0.85 -26.73 -13.80
N THR A 178 -0.14 -27.46 -14.66
CA THR A 178 -0.36 -27.43 -16.09
C THR A 178 -1.84 -27.74 -16.22
N THR A 179 -2.64 -26.70 -16.43
CA THR A 179 -4.05 -26.84 -16.70
C THR A 179 -4.11 -27.87 -17.81
N PRO A 180 -4.70 -29.06 -17.57
CA PRO A 180 -4.73 -30.08 -18.60
C PRO A 180 -5.32 -29.43 -19.84
N GLU A 181 -4.59 -29.55 -20.96
CA GLU A 181 -5.03 -29.02 -22.25
C GLU A 181 -6.47 -29.48 -22.44
N ARG A 182 -7.38 -28.51 -22.51
CA ARG A 182 -8.81 -28.80 -22.59
C ARG A 182 -9.06 -29.33 -24.00
N ILE A 183 -8.93 -30.65 -24.15
CA ILE A 183 -9.28 -31.35 -25.38
C ILE A 183 -10.73 -31.00 -25.69
N ALA A 184 -10.93 -30.26 -26.77
CA ALA A 184 -12.28 -29.96 -27.25
C ALA A 184 -12.95 -31.30 -27.61
N PRO A 185 -14.16 -31.59 -27.10
CA PRO A 185 -14.87 -32.79 -27.52
C PRO A 185 -15.10 -32.76 -29.03
N GLU A 186 -15.03 -33.93 -29.68
CA GLU A 186 -15.33 -34.07 -31.11
C GLU A 186 -16.71 -33.47 -31.40
N LEU A 187 -16.74 -32.51 -32.33
CA LEU A 187 -17.95 -31.80 -32.71
C LEU A 187 -18.89 -32.80 -33.39
N HIS A 188 -19.87 -33.30 -32.64
CA HIS A 188 -20.96 -34.10 -33.21
C HIS A 188 -21.78 -33.17 -34.11
N ASP A 189 -22.10 -33.60 -35.32
CA ASP A 189 -22.94 -32.84 -36.24
C ASP A 189 -24.35 -32.71 -35.65
N GLN A 190 -24.67 -31.52 -35.12
CA GLN A 190 -25.91 -31.26 -34.39
C GLN A 190 -27.07 -30.83 -35.31
N GLY A 191 -26.94 -31.06 -36.62
CA GLY A 191 -27.94 -30.67 -37.60
C GLY A 191 -28.04 -29.14 -37.80
N PRO A 192 -29.06 -28.66 -38.52
CA PRO A 192 -29.18 -27.24 -38.89
C PRO A 192 -29.37 -26.36 -37.65
N ALA A 193 -28.57 -25.29 -37.58
CA ALA A 193 -28.55 -24.36 -36.46
C ALA A 193 -29.93 -23.70 -36.25
N THR A 194 -30.67 -24.17 -35.24
CA THR A 194 -31.91 -23.52 -34.80
C THR A 194 -31.54 -22.46 -33.77
N TRP A 195 -31.68 -21.18 -34.14
CA TRP A 195 -31.40 -20.07 -33.22
C TRP A 195 -32.36 -20.13 -32.03
N THR A 196 -31.81 -20.35 -30.84
CA THR A 196 -32.53 -20.28 -29.57
C THR A 196 -31.92 -19.15 -28.74
N PRO A 197 -32.71 -18.16 -28.28
CA PRO A 197 -32.17 -17.07 -27.46
C PRO A 197 -31.71 -17.64 -26.12
N ARG A 198 -30.40 -17.60 -25.89
CA ARG A 198 -29.79 -18.04 -24.64
C ARG A 198 -29.99 -16.95 -23.59
N PRO A 199 -30.52 -17.26 -22.39
CA PRO A 199 -30.60 -16.26 -21.33
C PRO A 199 -29.20 -15.77 -20.99
N LEU A 200 -29.10 -14.47 -20.69
CA LEU A 200 -27.85 -13.87 -20.25
C LEU A 200 -27.42 -14.54 -18.92
N PRO A 201 -26.13 -14.90 -18.74
CA PRO A 201 -25.67 -15.46 -17.49
C PRO A 201 -25.96 -14.49 -16.33
N GLU A 202 -26.30 -15.04 -15.18
CA GLU A 202 -26.51 -14.26 -13.98
C GLU A 202 -25.24 -13.45 -13.61
N PRO A 203 -25.41 -12.22 -13.11
CA PRO A 203 -24.28 -11.40 -12.72
C PRO A 203 -23.51 -12.08 -11.58
N LEU A 204 -22.18 -12.07 -11.66
CA LEU A 204 -21.32 -12.74 -10.67
C LEU A 204 -21.48 -12.25 -9.23
N VAL A 205 -22.17 -11.13 -9.00
CA VAL A 205 -22.49 -10.62 -7.66
C VAL A 205 -23.69 -11.31 -7.02
N SER A 206 -24.58 -11.94 -7.79
CA SER A 206 -25.73 -12.71 -7.28
C SER A 206 -25.40 -14.18 -7.07
N VAL A 207 -24.39 -14.71 -7.76
CA VAL A 207 -23.99 -16.11 -7.66
C VAL A 207 -23.29 -16.38 -6.32
N ALA A 208 -23.86 -17.27 -5.51
CA ALA A 208 -23.30 -17.68 -4.23
C ALA A 208 -21.90 -18.32 -4.39
N GLY A 209 -20.92 -17.84 -3.62
CA GLY A 209 -19.53 -18.32 -3.66
C GLY A 209 -18.65 -17.67 -4.75
N SER A 210 -19.21 -16.75 -5.53
CA SER A 210 -18.44 -15.99 -6.52
C SER A 210 -17.50 -14.98 -5.85
N ARG A 211 -16.34 -14.74 -6.49
CA ARG A 211 -15.35 -13.74 -6.02
C ARG A 211 -15.93 -12.32 -5.96
N ALA A 212 -16.86 -12.00 -6.86
CA ALA A 212 -17.51 -10.69 -6.87
C ALA A 212 -18.48 -10.53 -5.70
N GLN A 213 -19.16 -11.60 -5.29
CA GLN A 213 -20.00 -11.62 -4.10
C GLN A 213 -19.15 -11.44 -2.83
N SER A 214 -18.04 -12.19 -2.70
CA SER A 214 -17.15 -12.05 -1.54
C SER A 214 -16.55 -10.65 -1.43
N ALA A 215 -16.15 -10.05 -2.57
CA ALA A 215 -15.62 -8.69 -2.57
C ALA A 215 -16.68 -7.66 -2.15
N ARG A 216 -17.94 -7.82 -2.57
CA ARG A 216 -19.04 -6.96 -2.11
C ARG A 216 -19.31 -7.11 -0.62
N ALA A 217 -19.34 -8.34 -0.11
CA ALA A 217 -19.53 -8.60 1.32
C ALA A 217 -18.41 -7.97 2.17
N GLU A 218 -17.16 -8.02 1.69
CA GLU A 218 -16.04 -7.34 2.36
C GLU A 218 -16.20 -5.81 2.38
N ILE A 219 -16.63 -5.21 1.26
CA ILE A 219 -16.89 -3.76 1.17
C ILE A 219 -18.02 -3.37 2.12
N GLU A 220 -19.12 -4.11 2.12
CA GLU A 220 -20.28 -3.85 2.99
C GLU A 220 -19.91 -3.94 4.48
N ALA A 221 -19.15 -4.97 4.87
CA ALA A 221 -18.63 -5.10 6.23
C ALA A 221 -17.72 -3.93 6.63
N GLN A 222 -16.91 -3.40 5.70
CA GLN A 222 -16.11 -2.20 5.95
C GLN A 222 -16.98 -0.94 6.10
N GLU A 223 -18.02 -0.79 5.29
CA GLU A 223 -18.95 0.33 5.37
C GLU A 223 -19.74 0.32 6.68
N GLU A 224 -20.20 -0.85 7.13
CA GLU A 224 -20.89 -1.01 8.42
C GLU A 224 -19.98 -0.59 9.58
N ARG A 225 -18.71 -1.01 9.58
CA ARG A 225 -17.73 -0.57 10.58
C ARG A 225 -17.54 0.95 10.57
N ARG A 226 -17.47 1.57 9.39
CA ARG A 226 -17.38 3.04 9.25
C ARG A 226 -18.66 3.74 9.71
N LYS A 227 -19.84 3.16 9.47
CA LYS A 227 -21.13 3.68 9.96
C LYS A 227 -21.19 3.59 11.48
N ALA A 228 -20.82 2.45 12.07
CA ALA A 228 -20.76 2.25 13.51
C ALA A 228 -19.82 3.26 14.19
N ALA A 229 -18.60 3.42 13.69
CA ALA A 229 -17.63 4.39 14.22
C ALA A 229 -18.15 5.84 14.14
N ARG A 230 -18.88 6.20 13.07
CA ARG A 230 -19.51 7.53 12.96
C ARG A 230 -20.63 7.70 13.98
N LEU A 231 -21.46 6.69 14.20
CA LEU A 231 -22.53 6.75 15.19
C LEU A 231 -21.99 6.86 16.61
N GLU A 232 -20.92 6.12 16.93
CA GLU A 232 -20.21 6.25 18.21
C GLU A 232 -19.62 7.65 18.39
N GLY A 233 -18.96 8.20 17.37
CA GLY A 233 -18.42 9.56 17.41
C GLY A 233 -19.50 10.66 17.50
N LEU A 234 -20.73 10.40 17.04
CA LEU A 234 -21.87 11.28 17.25
C LEU A 234 -22.43 11.15 18.67
N ARG A 235 -22.50 9.93 19.22
CA ARG A 235 -22.92 9.69 20.61
C ARG A 235 -21.98 10.36 21.61
N ALA A 236 -20.67 10.21 21.43
CA ALA A 236 -19.67 10.86 22.29
C ALA A 236 -19.83 12.39 22.29
N ARG A 237 -20.04 13.00 21.11
CA ARG A 237 -20.31 14.45 21.00
C ARG A 237 -21.63 14.85 21.63
N ALA A 238 -22.66 14.01 21.51
CA ALA A 238 -23.95 14.26 22.14
C ALA A 238 -23.86 14.21 23.67
N GLU A 239 -23.04 13.31 24.22
CA GLU A 239 -22.74 13.23 25.66
C GLU A 239 -21.93 14.45 26.14
N GLU A 240 -20.94 14.90 25.37
CA GLU A 240 -20.17 16.13 25.69
C GLU A 240 -21.05 17.38 25.68
N MET A 241 -21.99 17.49 24.73
CA MET A 241 -22.94 18.60 24.63
C MET A 241 -24.19 18.42 25.50
N ALA A 242 -24.35 17.28 26.17
CA ALA A 242 -25.51 17.04 27.01
C ALA A 242 -25.49 18.03 28.18
N PRO A 243 -26.58 18.78 28.42
CA PRO A 243 -26.68 19.60 29.62
C PRO A 243 -26.57 18.70 30.86
N PRO A 244 -26.02 19.21 31.98
CA PRO A 244 -25.92 18.45 33.21
C PRO A 244 -27.30 17.91 33.57
N ALA A 245 -27.36 16.61 33.91
CA ALA A 245 -28.61 15.94 34.24
C ALA A 245 -29.37 16.77 35.28
N PRO A 246 -30.68 17.03 35.08
CA PRO A 246 -31.45 17.83 36.01
C PRO A 246 -31.27 17.23 37.40
N ALA A 247 -30.90 18.08 38.37
CA ALA A 247 -30.76 17.66 39.75
C ALA A 247 -32.04 16.91 40.14
N LYS A 248 -31.90 15.66 40.60
CA LYS A 248 -33.02 14.89 41.15
C LYS A 248 -33.49 15.64 42.37
N LEU A 249 -34.46 16.54 42.19
CA LEU A 249 -35.21 17.11 43.29
C LEU A 249 -35.76 15.92 44.07
N PRO A 250 -35.54 15.83 45.40
CA PRO A 250 -36.22 14.82 46.18
C PRO A 250 -37.70 14.96 45.86
N ALA A 251 -38.33 13.87 45.43
CA ALA A 251 -39.76 13.87 45.17
C ALA A 251 -40.41 14.50 46.40
N ALA A 252 -41.10 15.64 46.21
CA ALA A 252 -41.75 16.32 47.30
C ALA A 252 -42.60 15.27 48.00
N ALA A 253 -42.24 14.95 49.26
CA ALA A 253 -42.96 14.00 50.06
C ALA A 253 -44.36 14.59 50.24
N SER A 254 -45.28 14.21 49.36
CA SER A 254 -46.65 14.65 49.51
C SER A 254 -47.12 14.07 50.85
N PRO A 255 -47.89 14.83 51.65
CA PRO A 255 -48.46 14.31 52.90
C PRO A 255 -49.23 13.00 52.72
N TYR A 256 -49.67 12.72 51.49
CA TYR A 256 -50.40 11.54 51.08
C TYR A 256 -49.51 10.35 50.70
N ALA A 257 -48.21 10.53 50.51
CA ALA A 257 -47.27 9.43 50.23
C ALA A 257 -47.13 8.45 51.40
N GLN A 258 -47.50 8.86 52.62
CA GLN A 258 -47.53 8.00 53.81
C GLN A 258 -48.83 7.20 53.96
N MET A 259 -49.88 7.47 53.18
CA MET A 259 -51.17 6.76 53.28
C MET A 259 -51.18 5.36 52.64
N GLY A 260 -50.04 4.90 52.10
CA GLY A 260 -49.97 3.65 51.35
C GLY A 260 -50.57 3.81 49.95
N PHE A 261 -50.12 2.97 49.01
CA PHE A 261 -50.66 2.93 47.66
C PHE A 261 -52.09 2.37 47.73
N VAL A 262 -53.09 3.20 47.46
CA VAL A 262 -54.46 2.71 47.29
C VAL A 262 -54.58 2.22 45.84
N ASP A 263 -54.88 0.94 45.66
CA ASP A 263 -55.04 0.35 44.35
C ASP A 263 -56.37 0.79 43.74
N ASP A 264 -56.32 1.55 42.64
CA ASP A 264 -57.50 2.05 41.93
C ASP A 264 -58.43 0.90 41.50
N ALA A 265 -57.88 -0.29 41.24
CA ALA A 265 -58.66 -1.47 40.87
C ALA A 265 -59.55 -1.98 42.03
N GLU A 266 -59.09 -1.89 43.27
CA GLU A 266 -59.88 -2.28 44.45
C GLU A 266 -61.00 -1.25 44.72
N ILE A 267 -60.71 0.04 44.52
CA ILE A 267 -61.73 1.11 44.63
C ILE A 267 -62.83 0.89 43.60
N GLU A 268 -62.46 0.65 42.34
CA GLU A 268 -63.43 0.41 41.26
C GLU A 268 -64.29 -0.83 41.52
N ALA A 269 -63.70 -1.90 42.06
CA ALA A 269 -64.44 -3.10 42.44
C ALA A 269 -65.46 -2.82 43.54
N HIS A 270 -65.06 -2.08 44.58
CA HIS A 270 -65.94 -1.72 45.69
C HIS A 270 -67.08 -0.78 45.25
N VAL A 271 -66.78 0.21 44.40
CA VAL A 271 -67.80 1.10 43.82
C VAL A 271 -68.79 0.31 42.96
N ARG A 272 -68.31 -0.63 42.15
CA ARG A 272 -69.17 -1.49 41.33
C ARG A 272 -70.09 -2.36 42.18
N GLU A 273 -69.59 -2.88 43.29
CA GLU A 273 -70.38 -3.62 44.27
C GLU A 273 -71.44 -2.73 44.97
N MET A 274 -71.09 -1.50 45.31
CA MET A 274 -72.03 -0.56 45.92
C MET A 274 -73.16 -0.17 44.95
N LEU A 275 -72.81 0.05 43.68
CA LEU A 275 -73.78 0.34 42.62
C LEU A 275 -74.68 -0.86 42.32
N SER A 276 -74.15 -2.09 42.33
CA SER A 276 -74.97 -3.29 42.12
C SER A 276 -75.96 -3.53 43.27
N ARG A 277 -75.55 -3.30 44.52
CA ARG A 277 -76.47 -3.37 45.68
C ARG A 277 -77.57 -2.32 45.62
N ARG A 278 -77.27 -1.10 45.16
CA ARG A 278 -78.26 -0.03 45.00
C ARG A 278 -79.20 -0.26 43.80
N ALA A 279 -78.75 -0.97 42.78
CA ALA A 279 -79.59 -1.35 41.63
C ALA A 279 -80.53 -2.55 41.93
N ALA A 280 -80.30 -3.27 43.02
CA ALA A 280 -81.07 -4.45 43.42
C ALA A 280 -82.09 -4.19 44.55
N GLY A 281 -82.29 -2.94 44.96
CA GLY A 281 -83.35 -2.51 45.88
C GLY A 281 -84.26 -1.50 45.20
#